data_AF-A0A9P3LKL9-F1
#
_entry.id   AF-A0A9P3LKL9-F1
#
_cell.length_a   1.000
_cell.length_b   1.000
_cell.length_c   1.000
_cell.angle_alpha   90.00
_cell.angle_beta   90.00
_cell.angle_gamma   90.00
#
_symmetry.space_group_name_H-M   'P 1'
#
loop_
_entity.id
_entity.type
_entity.pdbx_description
1 polymer ?
#
loop_
_entity_poly.entity_id
_entity_poly.type
_entity_poly.pdbx_seq_one_letter_code
_entity_poly.pdbx_strand_id
1 'polypeptide(L)'
;MTDHPTNIESTWLASALTTLLAAPHPAAPDASPLLPAGPPPPDEFSAAFDALFAPEAHGFVGAHALDREKLKATLLGLHSRWNAAEGACVGCDVHEVALPEDFHPTMAARMEFTPLYRYPREKEVVTAEASGRVAGGARRVECMVLEGAETLFRPELFTADSMYQ
;
A
#
# COMPACT_ATOMS: atom_id res chain seq x y z
N MET A 1 -6.12 -19.26 -21.03
CA MET A 1 -5.61 -18.61 -19.80
C MET A 1 -6.03 -19.50 -18.66
N THR A 2 -5.08 -20.23 -18.08
CA THR A 2 -5.34 -21.12 -16.95
C THR A 2 -5.44 -20.28 -15.68
N ASP A 3 -6.67 -20.02 -15.23
CA ASP A 3 -6.96 -19.57 -13.85
C ASP A 3 -6.38 -20.62 -12.90
N HIS A 4 -5.18 -20.38 -12.40
CA HIS A 4 -4.68 -21.14 -11.26
C HIS A 4 -5.43 -20.61 -10.03
N PRO A 5 -5.96 -21.48 -9.16
CA PRO A 5 -6.65 -21.02 -7.97
C PRO A 5 -5.64 -20.30 -7.08
N THR A 6 -5.70 -18.98 -7.08
CA THR A 6 -4.99 -18.11 -6.14
C THR A 6 -5.15 -18.66 -4.73
N ASN A 7 -4.04 -18.81 -4.00
CA ASN A 7 -4.10 -19.35 -2.64
C ASN A 7 -4.91 -18.42 -1.71
N ILE A 8 -5.51 -18.98 -0.66
CA ILE A 8 -6.37 -18.22 0.26
C ILE A 8 -5.63 -17.06 0.96
N GLU A 9 -4.31 -17.17 1.11
CA GLU A 9 -3.48 -16.14 1.73
C GLU A 9 -3.31 -14.92 0.84
N SER A 10 -3.16 -15.15 -0.47
CA SER A 10 -3.07 -14.14 -1.51
C SER A 10 -4.39 -13.42 -1.71
N THR A 11 -5.52 -14.14 -1.63
CA THR A 11 -6.85 -13.52 -1.59
C THR A 11 -7.03 -12.64 -0.36
N TRP A 12 -6.58 -13.09 0.82
CA TRP A 12 -6.60 -12.30 2.04
C TRP A 12 -5.75 -11.03 1.91
N LEU A 13 -4.52 -11.16 1.40
CA LEU A 13 -3.60 -10.03 1.20
C LEU A 13 -4.21 -8.99 0.25
N ALA A 14 -4.74 -9.44 -0.90
CA ALA A 14 -5.39 -8.56 -1.87
C ALA A 14 -6.60 -7.82 -1.29
N SER A 15 -7.44 -8.51 -0.50
CA SER A 15 -8.56 -7.88 0.20
C SER A 15 -8.07 -6.85 1.22
N ALA A 16 -7.03 -7.18 1.99
CA ALA A 16 -6.49 -6.30 3.02
C ALA A 16 -5.84 -5.04 2.41
N LEU A 17 -5.08 -5.19 1.33
CA LEU A 17 -4.50 -4.08 0.57
C LEU A 17 -5.57 -3.20 -0.07
N THR A 18 -6.64 -3.80 -0.60
CA THR A 18 -7.80 -3.03 -1.12
C THR A 18 -8.41 -2.17 -0.03
N THR A 19 -8.65 -2.74 1.16
CA THR A 19 -9.19 -1.97 2.30
C THR A 19 -8.24 -0.87 2.76
N LEU A 20 -6.93 -1.15 2.85
CA LEU A 20 -5.93 -0.16 3.25
C LEU A 20 -5.87 1.01 2.25
N LEU A 21 -5.83 0.71 0.95
CA LEU A 21 -5.71 1.72 -0.12
C LEU A 21 -7.03 2.46 -0.38
N ALA A 22 -8.17 1.89 0.00
CA ALA A 22 -9.47 2.55 -0.04
C ALA A 22 -9.82 3.33 1.24
N ALA A 23 -8.92 3.36 2.23
CA ALA A 23 -9.14 4.15 3.44
C ALA A 23 -9.42 5.62 3.09
N PRO A 24 -10.34 6.31 3.78
CA PRO A 24 -10.59 7.73 3.53
C PRO A 24 -9.31 8.55 3.66
N HIS A 25 -9.08 9.45 2.71
CA HIS A 25 -8.01 10.44 2.87
C HIS A 25 -8.33 11.35 4.06
N PRO A 26 -7.33 11.72 4.87
CA PRO A 26 -7.54 12.68 5.95
C PRO A 26 -8.13 13.96 5.34
N ALA A 27 -9.30 14.37 5.83
CA ALA A 27 -9.87 15.64 5.44
C ALA A 27 -8.86 16.74 5.76
N ALA A 28 -8.62 17.64 4.80
CA ALA A 28 -7.82 18.83 5.07
C ALA A 28 -8.41 19.52 6.31
N PRO A 29 -7.60 19.93 7.29
CA PRO A 29 -8.11 20.62 8.46
C PRO A 29 -8.90 21.83 7.98
N ASP A 30 -10.21 21.84 8.27
CA ASP A 30 -11.09 22.95 7.93
C ASP A 30 -10.53 24.18 8.66
N ALA A 31 -9.84 25.05 7.92
CA ALA A 31 -9.19 26.24 8.43
C ALA A 31 -10.22 27.34 8.73
N SER A 32 -11.35 26.97 9.35
CA SER A 32 -12.34 27.90 9.84
C SER A 32 -11.80 28.57 11.11
N PRO A 33 -11.47 29.88 11.09
CA PRO A 33 -10.82 30.58 12.19
C PRO A 33 -11.72 30.81 13.43
N LEU A 34 -12.94 30.25 13.44
CA LEU A 34 -14.00 30.56 14.41
C LEU A 34 -14.37 29.41 15.35
N LEU A 35 -13.80 28.21 15.18
CA LEU A 35 -14.04 27.09 16.08
C LEU A 35 -12.72 26.61 16.67
N PRO A 36 -12.66 26.31 17.99
CA PRO A 36 -11.52 25.60 18.56
C PRO A 36 -11.32 24.32 17.76
N ALA A 37 -10.16 24.19 17.12
CA ALA A 37 -9.80 22.97 16.41
C ALA A 37 -9.84 21.82 17.42
N GLY A 38 -10.86 20.97 17.30
CA GLY A 38 -10.89 19.70 18.02
C GLY A 38 -9.67 18.84 17.64
N PRO A 39 -9.35 17.80 18.41
CA PRO A 39 -8.34 16.84 17.98
C PRO A 39 -8.68 16.37 16.55
N PRO A 40 -7.70 16.30 15.65
CA PRO A 40 -7.95 15.87 14.28
C PRO A 40 -8.61 14.48 14.32
N PRO A 41 -9.49 14.17 13.35
CA PRO A 41 -10.04 12.82 13.25
C PRO A 41 -8.89 11.80 13.18
N PRO A 42 -9.08 10.59 13.74
CA PRO A 42 -8.05 9.56 13.71
C PRO A 42 -7.68 9.25 12.26
N ASP A 43 -6.39 9.11 11.99
CA ASP A 43 -5.90 8.72 10.67
C ASP A 43 -6.30 7.26 10.38
N GLU A 44 -7.35 7.10 9.58
CA GLU A 44 -7.92 5.80 9.23
C GLU A 44 -6.92 4.93 8.45
N PHE A 45 -6.05 5.54 7.64
CA PHE A 45 -4.98 4.81 6.95
C PHE A 45 -3.98 4.25 7.97
N SER A 46 -3.55 5.08 8.93
CA SER A 46 -2.67 4.62 10.01
C SER A 46 -3.28 3.49 10.82
N ALA A 47 -4.56 3.60 11.18
CA ALA A 47 -5.26 2.57 11.93
C ALA A 47 -5.37 1.26 11.13
N ALA A 48 -5.68 1.33 9.83
CA ALA A 48 -5.73 0.18 8.95
C ALA A 48 -4.34 -0.47 8.77
N PHE A 49 -3.30 0.34 8.62
CA PHE A 49 -1.91 -0.14 8.56
C PHE A 49 -1.52 -0.86 9.86
N ASP A 50 -1.82 -0.25 11.01
CA ASP A 50 -1.53 -0.81 12.33
C ASP A 50 -2.37 -2.05 12.64
N ALA A 51 -3.48 -2.30 11.93
CA ALA A 51 -4.27 -3.52 12.01
C ALA A 51 -3.74 -4.63 11.08
N LEU A 52 -3.15 -4.26 9.93
CA LEU A 52 -2.64 -5.19 8.93
C LEU A 52 -1.21 -5.67 9.21
N PHE A 53 -0.34 -4.77 9.65
CA PHE A 53 1.09 -5.06 9.83
C PHE A 53 1.42 -5.40 11.28
N ALA A 54 2.45 -6.23 11.46
CA ALA A 54 3.02 -6.50 12.77
C ALA A 54 3.80 -5.26 13.31
N PRO A 55 3.99 -5.13 14.65
CA PRO A 55 4.78 -4.04 15.23
C PRO A 55 6.24 -3.96 14.74
N GLU A 56 6.83 -5.10 14.38
CA GLU A 56 8.18 -5.23 13.84
C GLU A 56 8.21 -5.37 12.31
N ALA A 57 7.10 -5.07 11.64
CA ALA A 57 7.01 -5.25 10.21
C ALA A 57 8.05 -4.42 9.46
N HIS A 58 8.58 -4.97 8.38
CA HIS A 58 9.55 -4.31 7.51
C HIS A 58 9.21 -4.64 6.05
N GLY A 59 9.93 -4.06 5.11
CA GLY A 59 9.68 -4.35 3.72
C GLY A 59 10.78 -3.92 2.77
N PHE A 60 10.51 -4.05 1.48
CA PHE A 60 11.43 -3.74 0.41
C PHE A 60 10.71 -3.06 -0.75
N VAL A 61 11.37 -2.09 -1.38
CA VAL A 61 11.01 -1.60 -2.72
C VAL A 61 12.21 -1.82 -3.62
N GLY A 62 12.10 -2.74 -4.59
CA GLY A 62 13.26 -3.26 -5.30
C GLY A 62 14.32 -3.79 -4.30
N ALA A 63 15.55 -3.29 -4.38
CA ALA A 63 16.65 -3.70 -3.49
C ALA A 63 16.74 -2.89 -2.18
N HIS A 64 15.80 -1.97 -1.93
CA HIS A 64 15.88 -1.04 -0.79
C HIS A 64 15.07 -1.55 0.41
N ALA A 65 15.77 -1.86 1.51
CA ALA A 65 15.14 -2.23 2.77
C ALA A 65 14.45 -1.03 3.44
N LEU A 66 13.23 -1.26 3.92
CA LEU A 66 12.37 -0.30 4.59
C LEU A 66 12.07 -0.80 6.00
N ASP A 67 12.30 0.04 6.99
CA ASP A 67 11.70 -0.16 8.31
C ASP A 67 10.18 0.07 8.24
N ARG A 68 9.48 -0.26 9.33
CA ARG A 68 8.03 -0.17 9.42
C ARG A 68 7.46 1.20 9.02
N GLU A 69 8.08 2.27 9.50
CA GLU A 69 7.60 3.64 9.27
C GLU A 69 7.81 4.06 7.81
N LYS A 70 8.94 3.65 7.20
CA LYS A 70 9.16 3.85 5.76
C LYS A 70 8.24 3.00 4.89
N LEU A 71 7.94 1.77 5.30
CA LEU A 71 6.94 0.93 4.62
C LEU A 71 5.56 1.57 4.68
N LYS A 72 5.17 2.10 5.84
CA LYS A 72 3.92 2.86 6.01
C LYS A 72 3.88 4.09 5.09
N ALA A 73 4.94 4.90 5.07
CA ALA A 73 5.04 6.06 4.21
C ALA A 73 5.00 5.70 2.71
N THR A 74 5.60 4.57 2.34
CA THR A 74 5.58 4.01 0.99
C THR A 74 4.17 3.64 0.56
N LEU A 75 3.44 2.92 1.40
CA LEU A 75 2.04 2.55 1.15
C LEU A 75 1.11 3.78 1.18
N LEU A 76 1.43 4.80 1.98
CA LEU A 76 0.73 6.08 1.98
C LEU A 76 0.94 6.82 0.64
N GLY A 77 2.15 6.72 0.05
CA GLY A 77 2.43 7.19 -1.30
C GLY A 77 1.50 6.55 -2.34
N LEU A 78 1.33 5.22 -2.28
CA LEU A 78 0.38 4.50 -3.13
C LEU A 78 -1.07 4.95 -2.89
N HIS A 79 -1.47 5.02 -1.61
CA HIS A 79 -2.79 5.47 -1.18
C HIS A 79 -3.13 6.84 -1.72
N SER A 80 -2.23 7.82 -1.63
CA SER A 80 -2.43 9.21 -2.09
C SER A 80 -2.80 9.35 -3.57
N ARG A 81 -2.57 8.29 -4.36
CA ARG A 81 -2.81 8.29 -5.79
C ARG A 81 -3.87 7.25 -6.20
N TRP A 82 -4.33 6.44 -5.25
CA TRP A 82 -5.28 5.36 -5.47
C TRP A 82 -6.61 5.88 -5.97
N ASN A 83 -7.00 5.42 -7.17
CA ASN A 83 -8.33 5.65 -7.69
C ASN A 83 -9.22 4.46 -7.33
N ALA A 84 -10.01 4.56 -6.27
CA ALA A 84 -10.89 3.48 -5.83
C ALA A 84 -11.94 3.04 -6.87
N ALA A 85 -12.25 3.88 -7.88
CA ALA A 85 -13.20 3.52 -8.93
C ALA A 85 -12.61 2.62 -10.02
N GLU A 86 -11.28 2.65 -10.21
CA GLU A 86 -10.59 1.94 -11.30
C GLU A 86 -9.50 0.98 -10.80
N GLY A 87 -9.01 1.17 -9.58
CA GLY A 87 -7.97 0.36 -8.97
C GLY A 87 -8.52 -0.99 -8.49
N ALA A 88 -7.71 -2.02 -8.62
CA ALA A 88 -8.05 -3.37 -8.16
C ALA A 88 -6.83 -4.05 -7.56
N CYS A 89 -7.02 -4.77 -6.46
CA CYS A 89 -6.03 -5.73 -5.97
C CYS A 89 -6.55 -7.14 -6.21
N VAL A 90 -5.74 -7.99 -6.84
CA VAL A 90 -6.06 -9.38 -7.12
C VAL A 90 -4.97 -10.25 -6.52
N GLY A 91 -5.33 -11.26 -5.75
CA GLY A 91 -4.34 -12.22 -5.25
C GLY A 91 -3.75 -13.01 -6.42
N CYS A 92 -2.45 -13.25 -6.41
CA CYS A 92 -1.77 -14.00 -7.46
C CYS A 92 -0.89 -15.10 -6.86
N ASP A 93 -0.30 -15.90 -7.74
CA ASP A 93 0.70 -16.87 -7.32
C ASP A 93 1.92 -16.15 -6.72
N VAL A 94 2.51 -16.80 -5.73
CA VAL A 94 3.72 -16.34 -5.07
C VAL A 94 4.93 -16.67 -5.94
N HIS A 95 5.80 -15.70 -6.16
CA HIS A 95 7.05 -15.92 -6.85
C HIS A 95 8.21 -15.90 -5.85
N GLU A 96 9.35 -16.43 -6.27
CA GLU A 96 10.56 -16.33 -5.49
C GLU A 96 11.20 -14.98 -5.79
N VAL A 97 11.30 -14.10 -4.78
CA VAL A 97 12.00 -12.83 -4.92
C VAL A 97 13.48 -13.03 -4.61
N ALA A 98 14.35 -12.44 -5.44
CA ALA A 98 15.78 -12.35 -5.17
C ALA A 98 16.07 -11.31 -4.06
N LEU A 99 15.71 -11.65 -2.82
CA LEU A 99 15.92 -10.86 -1.60
C LEU A 99 16.79 -11.62 -0.60
N PRO A 100 17.11 -11.08 0.60
CA PRO A 100 17.96 -11.78 1.58
C PRO A 100 17.43 -13.20 1.87
N GLU A 101 18.34 -14.13 2.18
CA GLU A 101 18.09 -15.60 2.29
C GLU A 101 16.89 -15.99 3.19
N ASP A 102 16.42 -15.10 4.06
CA ASP A 102 15.36 -15.36 5.04
C ASP A 102 13.95 -14.91 4.61
N PHE A 103 13.78 -14.30 3.43
CA PHE A 103 12.44 -13.92 2.95
C PHE A 103 11.79 -15.04 2.12
N HIS A 104 10.75 -15.65 2.69
CA HIS A 104 9.91 -16.62 2.01
C HIS A 104 8.48 -16.09 1.92
N PRO A 105 8.08 -15.51 0.77
CA PRO A 105 6.72 -15.06 0.61
C PRO A 105 5.75 -16.25 0.69
N THR A 106 4.62 -16.06 1.36
CA THR A 106 3.52 -17.06 1.42
C THR A 106 2.26 -16.58 0.72
N MET A 107 2.25 -15.30 0.36
CA MET A 107 1.13 -14.60 -0.24
C MET A 107 1.62 -13.53 -1.22
N ALA A 108 0.86 -13.32 -2.29
CA ALA A 108 1.14 -12.29 -3.27
C ALA A 108 -0.14 -11.62 -3.77
N ALA A 109 -0.05 -10.35 -4.12
CA ALA A 109 -1.13 -9.57 -4.68
C ALA A 109 -0.62 -8.67 -5.80
N ARG A 110 -1.37 -8.62 -6.89
CA ARG A 110 -1.17 -7.70 -8.00
C ARG A 110 -2.14 -6.54 -7.86
N MET A 111 -1.60 -5.34 -7.75
CA MET A 111 -2.35 -4.09 -7.68
C MET A 111 -2.34 -3.44 -9.06
N GLU A 112 -3.50 -3.35 -9.69
CA GLU A 112 -3.70 -2.54 -10.88
C GLU A 112 -4.09 -1.12 -10.49
N PHE A 113 -3.38 -0.16 -11.07
CA PHE A 113 -3.39 1.21 -10.63
C PHE A 113 -3.57 2.14 -11.84
N THR A 114 -4.59 3.00 -11.82
CA THR A 114 -4.67 4.14 -12.74
C THR A 114 -4.46 5.42 -11.93
N PRO A 115 -3.30 6.10 -12.06
CA PRO A 115 -3.02 7.31 -11.28
C PRO A 115 -4.07 8.40 -11.52
N LEU A 116 -4.61 8.99 -10.44
CA LEU A 116 -5.63 10.06 -10.52
C LEU A 116 -5.19 11.29 -11.34
N TYR A 117 -3.88 11.55 -11.43
CA TYR A 117 -3.33 12.82 -11.93
C TYR A 117 -2.33 12.69 -13.10
N ARG A 118 -2.19 11.50 -13.72
CA ARG A 118 -1.35 11.32 -14.91
C ARG A 118 -2.21 11.28 -16.18
N TYR A 119 -1.85 12.08 -17.18
CA TYR A 119 -2.42 12.03 -18.52
C TYR A 119 -1.31 11.81 -19.57
N PRO A 120 -1.44 10.85 -20.50
CA PRO A 120 -2.53 9.88 -20.61
C PRO A 120 -2.58 8.96 -19.38
N ARG A 121 -3.80 8.47 -19.05
CA ARG A 121 -4.04 7.56 -17.93
C ARG A 121 -3.46 6.18 -18.25
N GLU A 122 -2.17 6.01 -18.00
CA GLU A 122 -1.51 4.73 -18.15
C GLU A 122 -1.78 3.86 -16.93
N LYS A 123 -2.21 2.63 -17.17
CA LYS A 123 -2.31 1.62 -16.12
C LYS A 123 -0.91 1.23 -15.66
N GLU A 124 -0.67 1.31 -14.37
CA GLU A 124 0.51 0.80 -13.72
C GLU A 124 0.17 -0.46 -12.92
N VAL A 125 1.16 -1.30 -12.72
CA VAL A 125 1.03 -2.54 -11.94
C VAL A 125 2.07 -2.47 -10.83
N VAL A 126 1.61 -2.75 -9.62
CA VAL A 126 2.50 -2.99 -8.47
C VAL A 126 2.26 -4.41 -7.98
N THR A 127 3.32 -5.21 -7.89
CA THR A 127 3.29 -6.52 -7.27
C THR A 127 3.65 -6.36 -5.80
N ALA A 128 2.86 -6.95 -4.92
CA ALA A 128 3.12 -7.04 -3.50
C ALA A 128 3.30 -8.51 -3.12
N GLU A 129 4.48 -8.88 -2.64
CA GLU A 129 4.72 -10.20 -2.07
C GLU A 129 4.95 -10.05 -0.57
N ALA A 130 4.41 -10.97 0.23
CA ALA A 130 4.51 -10.82 1.66
C ALA A 130 4.64 -12.18 2.37
N SER A 131 5.22 -12.09 3.56
CA SER A 131 5.16 -13.13 4.57
C SER A 131 4.38 -12.60 5.78
N GLY A 132 3.69 -13.49 6.48
CA GLY A 132 2.88 -13.11 7.61
C GLY A 132 2.79 -14.18 8.66
N ARG A 133 2.34 -13.77 9.85
CA ARG A 133 2.09 -14.64 10.99
C ARG A 133 0.73 -14.36 11.61
N VAL A 134 0.31 -15.23 12.52
CA VAL A 134 -0.81 -14.93 13.42
C VAL A 134 -0.26 -14.32 14.71
N ALA A 135 -0.67 -13.10 15.02
CA ALA A 135 -0.29 -12.38 16.24
C ALA A 135 -1.55 -11.85 16.94
N GLY A 136 -1.73 -12.19 18.23
CA GLY A 136 -2.92 -11.78 18.98
C GLY A 136 -4.24 -12.30 18.41
N GLY A 137 -4.23 -13.47 17.74
CA GLY A 137 -5.41 -14.06 17.11
C GLY A 137 -5.79 -13.48 15.75
N ALA A 138 -5.05 -12.48 15.26
CA ALA A 138 -5.25 -11.89 13.93
C ALA A 138 -4.05 -12.20 13.03
N ARG A 139 -4.30 -12.40 11.73
CA ARG A 139 -3.24 -12.49 10.72
C ARG A 139 -2.61 -11.11 10.49
N ARG A 140 -1.28 -11.05 10.45
CA ARG A 140 -0.48 -9.84 10.28
C ARG A 140 0.62 -10.05 9.25
N VAL A 141 0.93 -9.02 8.48
CA VAL A 141 2.11 -8.99 7.60
C VAL A 141 3.36 -8.66 8.41
N GLU A 142 4.43 -9.45 8.24
CA GLU A 142 5.73 -9.22 8.88
C GLU A 142 6.74 -8.62 7.90
N CYS A 143 6.76 -9.12 6.67
CA CYS A 143 7.62 -8.60 5.62
C CYS A 143 6.80 -8.41 4.34
N MET A 144 7.00 -7.29 3.66
CA MET A 144 6.36 -7.00 2.38
C MET A 144 7.37 -6.46 1.37
N VAL A 145 7.31 -6.99 0.16
CA VAL A 145 8.09 -6.58 -0.99
C VAL A 145 7.16 -5.94 -1.99
N LEU A 146 7.51 -4.75 -2.44
CA LEU A 146 6.77 -4.00 -3.43
C LEU A 146 7.63 -3.82 -4.68
N GLU A 147 7.11 -4.27 -5.81
CA GLU A 147 7.73 -4.08 -7.11
C GLU A 147 6.80 -3.30 -8.02
N GLY A 148 7.31 -2.21 -8.60
CA GLY A 148 6.54 -1.32 -9.46
C GLY A 148 7.35 -0.07 -9.76
N ALA A 149 6.74 0.90 -10.45
CA ALA A 149 7.41 2.15 -10.77
C ALA A 149 7.71 2.94 -9.48
N GLU A 150 8.98 3.26 -9.24
CA GLU A 150 9.44 3.95 -8.03
C GLU A 150 8.68 5.23 -7.72
N THR A 151 8.23 5.93 -8.77
CA THR A 151 7.49 7.16 -8.63
C THR A 151 6.24 6.97 -7.79
N LEU A 152 5.57 5.81 -7.84
CA LEU A 152 4.31 5.52 -7.14
C LEU A 152 4.44 5.51 -5.62
N PHE A 153 5.62 5.17 -5.11
CA PHE A 153 5.87 4.99 -3.67
C PHE A 153 6.20 6.29 -2.94
N ARG A 154 6.36 7.40 -3.66
CA ARG A 154 6.76 8.69 -3.07
C ARG A 154 5.53 9.45 -2.56
N PRO A 155 5.48 9.83 -1.27
CA PRO A 155 4.41 10.68 -0.76
C PRO A 155 4.42 12.10 -1.37
N GLU A 156 5.56 12.55 -1.90
CA GLU A 156 5.73 13.89 -2.46
C GLU A 156 5.79 13.87 -3.99
N LEU A 157 4.73 14.39 -4.63
CA LEU A 157 4.75 15.02 -5.97
C LEU A 157 3.53 15.96 -6.16
N PHE A 158 3.06 16.59 -5.08
CA PHE A 158 2.10 17.69 -5.14
C PHE A 158 2.61 18.91 -4.39
N THR A 159 3.84 19.32 -4.66
CA THR A 159 4.08 20.76 -4.72
C THR A 159 3.46 21.25 -6.02
N ALA A 160 2.50 22.16 -5.91
CA ALA A 160 1.85 22.84 -7.03
C ALA A 160 2.81 23.80 -7.79
N ASP A 161 4.04 23.36 -8.05
CA ASP A 161 5.15 24.19 -8.56
C ASP A 161 5.60 23.78 -9.97
N SER A 162 4.84 22.95 -10.69
CA SER A 162 5.11 22.62 -12.10
C SER A 162 3.92 22.90 -13.01
N MET A 163 3.19 23.98 -12.74
CA MET A 163 2.27 24.59 -13.72
C MET A 163 2.81 25.89 -14.34
N TYR A 164 4.07 26.25 -14.08
CA TYR A 164 4.79 27.31 -14.79
C TYR A 164 6.27 26.98 -14.94
N GLN A 165 6.63 26.11 -15.89
CA GLN A 165 7.87 26.23 -16.66
C GLN A 165 7.62 25.82 -18.11
#